data_AF-A0A0D2MNE5-F1
#
_entry.id   AF-A0A0D2MNE5-F1
#
_cell.length_a   1.000
_cell.length_b   1.000
_cell.length_c   1.000
_cell.angle_alpha   90.00
_cell.angle_beta   90.00
_cell.angle_gamma   90.00
#
_symmetry.space_group_name_H-M   'P 1'
#
loop_
_entity.id
_entity.type
_entity.pdbx_description
1 polymer ?
#
loop_
_entity_poly.entity_id
_entity_poly.type
_entity_poly.pdbx_seq_one_letter_code
_entity_poly.pdbx_strand_id
1 'polypeptide(L)'
;MLLPMLAEWLCANNGKDARATRMVRDMHLFLIPTMNPDGFAKRRRKNRGGKDLNRNFPDRIKHAGTDLRLRQKGTQPETWAVMQFMLGKTWAGAANFHEGAEVAVYPWDGYASGTLSAAGGASDAPDSATFKFLAQTYADAHTTMSTSGGEV
;
A
#
# COMPACT_ATOMS: atom_id res chain seq x y z
N MET A 1 -9.71 -1.86 13.01
CA MET A 1 -10.00 -1.24 11.70
C MET A 1 -9.54 0.22 11.75
N LEU A 2 -8.44 0.59 11.08
CA LEU A 2 -7.83 1.92 11.21
C LEU A 2 -8.49 2.98 10.29
N LEU A 3 -8.70 2.66 9.01
CA LEU A 3 -9.16 3.64 8.01
C LEU A 3 -10.57 4.19 8.26
N PRO A 4 -11.56 3.38 8.69
CA PRO A 4 -12.87 3.94 9.08
C PRO A 4 -12.78 4.90 10.26
N MET A 5 -11.93 4.61 11.26
CA MET A 5 -11.73 5.51 12.41
C MET A 5 -11.09 6.83 11.98
N LEU A 6 -10.15 6.79 11.02
CA LEU A 6 -9.59 8.01 10.43
C LEU A 6 -10.68 8.83 9.70
N ALA A 7 -11.54 8.17 8.93
CA ALA A 7 -12.64 8.85 8.24
C ALA A 7 -13.60 9.53 9.23
N GLU A 8 -14.01 8.82 10.28
CA GLU A 8 -14.85 9.36 11.36
C GLU A 8 -14.18 10.55 12.05
N TRP A 9 -12.90 10.43 12.38
CA TRP A 9 -12.14 11.51 13.02
C TRP A 9 -12.04 12.75 12.14
N LEU A 10 -11.74 12.59 10.84
CA LEU A 10 -11.68 13.70 9.89
C LEU A 10 -13.04 14.41 9.78
N CYS A 11 -14.13 13.65 9.65
CA CYS A 11 -15.47 14.22 9.57
C CYS A 11 -15.89 14.95 10.86
N ALA A 12 -15.60 14.38 12.03
CA ALA A 12 -15.99 14.95 13.31
C ALA A 12 -15.21 16.24 13.67
N ASN A 13 -13.98 16.37 13.16
CA ASN A 13 -13.05 17.44 13.51
C ASN A 13 -12.81 18.47 12.40
N ASN A 14 -13.36 18.28 11.20
CA ASN A 14 -13.33 19.31 10.17
C ASN A 14 -14.01 20.61 10.65
N GLY A 15 -13.30 21.73 10.57
CA GLY A 15 -13.73 23.03 11.09
C GLY A 15 -13.46 23.25 12.59
N LYS A 16 -12.97 22.24 13.32
CA LYS A 16 -12.64 22.32 14.76
C LYS A 16 -11.14 22.16 15.01
N ASP A 17 -10.54 21.16 14.36
CA ASP A 17 -9.11 20.88 14.44
C ASP A 17 -8.41 21.38 13.16
N ALA A 18 -7.32 22.11 13.33
CA ALA A 18 -6.59 22.71 12.22
C ALA A 18 -5.96 21.68 11.28
N ARG A 19 -5.55 20.51 11.81
CA ARG A 19 -4.93 19.43 11.02
C ARG A 19 -6.00 18.70 10.20
N ALA A 20 -7.11 18.31 10.83
CA ALA A 20 -8.23 17.68 10.13
C ALA A 20 -8.77 18.59 9.02
N THR A 21 -8.97 19.88 9.33
CA THR A 21 -9.45 20.87 8.36
C THR A 21 -8.51 21.01 7.17
N ARG A 22 -7.20 21.08 7.42
CA ARG A 22 -6.19 21.17 6.35
C ARG A 22 -6.21 19.92 5.46
N MET A 23 -6.27 18.72 6.05
CA MET A 23 -6.33 17.48 5.27
C MET A 23 -7.58 17.43 4.38
N VAL A 24 -8.74 17.79 4.91
CA VAL A 24 -9.99 17.77 4.13
C VAL A 24 -10.01 18.84 3.03
N ARG A 25 -9.46 20.03 3.31
CA ARG A 25 -9.49 21.16 2.37
C ARG A 25 -8.41 21.07 1.29
N ASP A 26 -7.20 20.68 1.66
CA ASP A 26 -6.01 20.81 0.81
C ASP A 26 -5.56 19.48 0.18
N MET A 27 -6.14 18.34 0.58
CA MET A 27 -5.82 17.03 0.03
C MET A 27 -7.04 16.35 -0.57
N HIS A 28 -6.86 15.70 -1.73
CA HIS A 28 -7.85 14.77 -2.25
C HIS A 28 -7.57 13.37 -1.68
N LEU A 29 -8.09 13.10 -0.48
CA LEU A 29 -7.84 11.85 0.25
C LEU A 29 -8.84 10.75 -0.15
N PHE A 30 -8.33 9.59 -0.58
CA PHE A 30 -9.13 8.40 -0.83
C PHE A 30 -8.85 7.34 0.24
N LEU A 31 -9.91 6.84 0.87
CA LEU A 31 -9.83 5.79 1.90
C LEU A 31 -10.52 4.53 1.38
N ILE A 32 -9.79 3.41 1.32
CA ILE A 32 -10.31 2.10 0.92
C ILE A 32 -10.22 1.17 2.14
N PRO A 33 -11.29 1.02 2.94
CA PRO A 33 -11.25 0.23 4.17
C PRO A 33 -10.87 -1.24 3.97
N THR A 34 -11.24 -1.83 2.82
CA THR A 34 -10.86 -3.19 2.46
C THR A 34 -10.79 -3.36 0.94
N MET A 35 -9.68 -3.93 0.46
CA MET A 35 -9.52 -4.37 -0.94
C MET A 35 -9.99 -5.82 -1.13
N ASN A 36 -10.10 -6.61 -0.04
CA ASN A 36 -10.49 -8.03 -0.08
C ASN A 36 -11.66 -8.32 0.87
N PRO A 37 -12.87 -7.81 0.59
CA PRO A 37 -14.03 -8.03 1.45
C PRO A 37 -14.40 -9.52 1.57
N ASP A 38 -14.26 -10.30 0.50
CA ASP A 38 -14.52 -11.75 0.49
C ASP A 38 -13.56 -12.53 1.40
N GLY A 39 -12.29 -12.15 1.42
CA GLY A 39 -11.29 -12.70 2.33
C GLY A 39 -11.57 -12.32 3.78
N PHE A 40 -11.89 -11.05 4.03
CA PHE A 40 -12.24 -10.55 5.35
C PHE A 40 -13.45 -11.28 5.96
N ALA A 41 -14.56 -11.39 5.21
CA ALA A 41 -15.77 -12.08 5.65
C ALA A 41 -15.51 -13.56 6.00
N LYS A 42 -14.54 -14.19 5.33
CA LYS A 42 -14.13 -15.58 5.56
C LYS A 42 -12.89 -15.72 6.45
N ARG A 43 -12.42 -14.64 7.07
CA ARG A 43 -11.21 -14.59 7.91
C ARG A 43 -10.00 -15.27 7.26
N ARG A 44 -9.76 -14.97 5.99
CA ARG A 44 -8.68 -15.57 5.20
C ARG A 44 -7.94 -14.54 4.37
N ARG A 45 -6.64 -14.79 4.18
CA ARG A 45 -5.74 -13.94 3.38
C ARG A 45 -6.12 -13.89 1.90
N LYS A 46 -6.43 -15.03 1.31
CA LYS A 46 -6.70 -15.18 -0.14
C LYS A 46 -8.09 -14.64 -0.49
N ASN A 47 -8.25 -14.13 -1.72
CA ASN A 47 -9.54 -13.67 -2.22
C ASN A 47 -10.51 -14.84 -2.49
N ARG A 48 -11.69 -14.56 -3.08
CA ARG A 48 -12.66 -15.61 -3.43
C ARG A 48 -12.06 -16.73 -4.28
N GLY A 49 -11.25 -16.37 -5.27
CA GLY A 49 -10.58 -17.28 -6.19
C GLY A 49 -9.35 -18.01 -5.61
N GLY A 50 -9.05 -17.86 -4.32
CA GLY A 50 -7.91 -18.52 -3.69
C GLY A 50 -6.56 -17.91 -4.09
N LYS A 51 -6.54 -16.68 -4.60
CA LYS A 51 -5.31 -15.96 -5.00
C LYS A 51 -4.88 -14.97 -3.92
N ASP A 52 -3.58 -14.78 -3.81
CA ASP A 52 -2.99 -13.73 -2.99
C ASP A 52 -2.97 -12.43 -3.80
N LEU A 53 -3.73 -11.42 -3.37
CA LEU A 53 -3.85 -10.16 -4.10
C LEU A 53 -2.53 -9.36 -4.12
N ASN A 54 -1.70 -9.48 -3.07
CA ASN A 54 -0.37 -8.84 -3.02
C ASN A 54 0.69 -9.62 -3.82
N ARG A 55 0.27 -10.61 -4.61
CA ARG A 55 1.10 -11.33 -5.60
C ARG A 55 0.43 -11.35 -6.98
N ASN A 56 -0.66 -10.58 -7.17
CA ASN A 56 -1.45 -10.60 -8.39
C ASN A 56 -1.30 -9.34 -9.27
N PHE A 57 -0.62 -8.30 -8.77
CA PHE A 57 -0.24 -7.14 -9.58
C PHE A 57 0.89 -7.48 -10.56
N PRO A 58 0.95 -6.84 -11.74
CA PRO A 58 2.08 -6.98 -12.66
C PRO A 58 3.39 -6.57 -11.99
N ASP A 59 4.37 -7.47 -12.04
CA ASP A 59 5.75 -7.23 -11.58
C ASP A 59 6.54 -6.42 -12.61
N ARG A 60 7.31 -5.42 -12.14
CA ARG A 60 8.04 -4.47 -12.99
C ARG A 60 9.09 -5.12 -13.89
N ILE A 61 9.64 -6.27 -13.49
CA ILE A 61 10.68 -7.01 -14.23
C ILE A 61 10.01 -8.04 -15.14
N LYS A 62 9.15 -8.90 -14.57
CA LYS A 62 8.54 -10.03 -15.31
C LYS A 62 7.52 -9.59 -16.35
N HIS A 63 6.91 -8.43 -16.16
CA HIS A 63 5.89 -7.88 -17.06
C HIS A 63 6.35 -6.56 -17.68
N ALA A 64 7.67 -6.35 -17.76
CA ALA A 64 8.25 -5.19 -18.44
C ALA A 64 7.72 -5.09 -19.89
N GLY A 65 7.32 -3.89 -20.30
CA GLY A 65 6.77 -3.65 -21.64
C GLY A 65 5.30 -4.05 -21.84
N THR A 66 4.64 -4.63 -20.84
CA THR A 66 3.19 -4.88 -20.93
C THR A 66 2.38 -3.60 -20.73
N ASP A 67 1.29 -3.44 -21.47
CA ASP A 67 0.35 -2.34 -21.24
C ASP A 67 -0.49 -2.62 -19.99
N LEU A 68 -0.23 -1.85 -18.92
CA LEU A 68 -0.96 -1.95 -17.66
C LEU A 68 -2.45 -1.59 -17.78
N ARG A 69 -2.86 -0.95 -18.88
CA ARG A 69 -4.28 -0.66 -19.20
C ARG A 69 -5.02 -1.84 -19.81
N LEU A 70 -4.32 -2.94 -20.11
CA LEU A 70 -4.92 -4.17 -20.58
C LEU A 70 -4.98 -5.20 -19.45
N ARG A 71 -6.15 -5.83 -19.29
CA ARG A 71 -6.34 -6.85 -18.26
C ARG A 71 -5.61 -8.12 -18.65
N GLN A 72 -4.65 -8.54 -17.83
CA GLN A 72 -3.89 -9.76 -18.06
C GLN A 72 -4.65 -11.02 -17.63
N LYS A 73 -4.29 -12.17 -18.21
CA LYS A 73 -4.87 -13.46 -17.84
C LYS A 73 -4.54 -13.77 -16.38
N GLY A 74 -5.57 -14.09 -15.59
CA GLY A 74 -5.40 -14.42 -14.16
C GLY A 74 -5.46 -13.21 -13.21
N THR A 75 -5.57 -11.98 -13.73
CA THR A 75 -5.85 -10.80 -12.90
C THR A 75 -7.21 -10.93 -12.22
N GLN A 76 -7.19 -10.90 -10.89
CA GLN A 76 -8.38 -10.93 -10.04
C GLN A 76 -9.18 -9.63 -10.19
N PRO A 77 -10.51 -9.67 -10.03
CA PRO A 77 -11.35 -8.48 -10.17
C PRO A 77 -10.93 -7.36 -9.20
N GLU A 78 -10.50 -7.71 -7.98
CA GLU A 78 -10.04 -6.75 -6.98
C GLU A 78 -8.75 -6.04 -7.43
N THR A 79 -7.76 -6.81 -7.91
CA THR A 79 -6.52 -6.26 -8.47
C THR A 79 -6.80 -5.38 -9.68
N TRP A 80 -7.68 -5.83 -10.59
CA TRP A 80 -8.04 -5.06 -11.78
C TRP A 80 -8.71 -3.72 -11.43
N ALA A 81 -9.64 -3.72 -10.46
CA ALA A 81 -10.31 -2.50 -10.02
C ALA A 81 -9.30 -1.48 -9.45
N VAL A 82 -8.35 -1.93 -8.62
CA VAL A 82 -7.30 -1.05 -8.08
C VAL A 82 -6.36 -0.57 -9.17
N MET A 83 -5.96 -1.42 -10.13
CA MET A 83 -5.14 -0.98 -11.26
C MET A 83 -5.82 0.13 -12.07
N GLN A 84 -7.10 -0.04 -12.42
CA GLN A 84 -7.85 0.98 -13.15
C GLN A 84 -8.01 2.27 -12.36
N PHE A 85 -8.23 2.16 -11.04
CA PHE A 85 -8.31 3.31 -10.15
C PHE A 85 -6.98 4.08 -10.09
N MET A 86 -5.86 3.36 -9.93
CA MET A 86 -4.52 3.95 -9.84
C MET A 86 -4.07 4.56 -11.17
N LEU A 87 -4.36 3.93 -12.31
CA LEU A 87 -3.99 4.43 -13.64
C LEU A 87 -4.90 5.58 -14.13
N GLY A 88 -6.09 5.73 -13.55
CA GLY A 88 -7.06 6.74 -13.96
C GLY A 88 -6.83 8.13 -13.37
N LYS A 89 -5.79 8.33 -12.55
CA LYS A 89 -5.49 9.60 -11.85
C LYS A 89 -4.00 9.78 -11.67
N THR A 90 -3.58 11.02 -11.40
CA THR A 90 -2.23 11.32 -10.93
C THR A 90 -2.21 11.25 -9.41
N TRP A 91 -1.30 10.44 -8.87
CA TRP A 91 -1.15 10.22 -7.43
C TRP A 91 0.13 10.86 -6.92
N ALA A 92 0.03 11.59 -5.81
CA ALA A 92 1.21 12.07 -5.09
C ALA A 92 1.82 10.99 -4.18
N GLY A 93 0.99 10.07 -3.68
CA GLY A 93 1.42 8.97 -2.83
C GLY A 93 0.26 8.04 -2.48
N ALA A 94 0.60 6.85 -1.99
CA ALA A 94 -0.33 5.87 -1.48
C ALA A 94 0.34 5.04 -0.39
N ALA A 95 -0.46 4.51 0.54
CA ALA A 95 -0.03 3.55 1.54
C ALA A 95 -1.08 2.43 1.63
N ASN A 96 -0.63 1.21 1.88
CA ASN A 96 -1.49 0.06 2.11
C ASN A 96 -1.09 -0.60 3.44
N PHE A 97 -2.07 -1.15 4.16
CA PHE A 97 -1.87 -1.66 5.51
C PHE A 97 -1.98 -3.18 5.54
N HIS A 98 -1.04 -3.80 6.25
CA HIS A 98 -0.95 -5.25 6.44
C HIS A 98 -0.92 -5.59 7.93
N GLU A 99 -1.13 -6.86 8.23
CA GLU A 99 -0.95 -7.47 9.54
C GLU A 99 0.08 -8.61 9.46
N GLY A 100 0.62 -9.02 10.60
CA GLY A 100 1.58 -10.13 10.71
C GLY A 100 3.03 -9.72 11.01
N ALA A 101 3.33 -8.43 10.92
CA ALA A 101 4.57 -7.82 11.42
C ALA A 101 4.30 -6.34 11.74
N GLU A 102 5.12 -5.77 12.62
CA GLU A 102 5.07 -4.35 12.96
C GLU A 102 6.29 -3.65 12.35
N VAL A 103 6.12 -3.15 11.12
CA VAL A 103 7.19 -2.51 10.34
C VAL A 103 6.58 -1.64 9.24
N ALA A 104 7.27 -0.56 8.87
CA ALA A 104 6.93 0.27 7.71
C ALA A 104 7.82 -0.14 6.52
N VAL A 105 7.27 -0.93 5.60
CA VAL A 105 8.00 -1.42 4.42
C VAL A 105 7.87 -0.43 3.26
N TYR A 106 8.95 -0.21 2.53
CA TYR A 106 8.97 0.66 1.35
C TYR A 106 9.57 -0.01 0.10
N PRO A 107 9.36 0.55 -1.11
CA PRO A 107 9.84 -0.04 -2.34
C PRO A 107 11.37 -0.13 -2.45
N TRP A 108 11.90 -1.12 -3.15
CA TRP A 108 11.13 -2.13 -3.90
C TRP A 108 10.85 -3.39 -3.08
N ASP A 109 9.66 -3.96 -3.29
CA ASP A 109 9.43 -5.36 -2.94
C ASP A 109 10.12 -6.29 -3.97
N GLY A 110 10.89 -7.28 -3.46
CA GLY A 110 11.58 -8.29 -4.27
C GLY A 110 12.97 -7.86 -4.81
N TYR A 111 13.69 -8.81 -5.42
CA TYR A 111 15.07 -8.60 -5.88
C TYR A 111 15.14 -8.29 -7.38
N ALA A 112 16.22 -7.61 -7.82
CA ALA A 112 16.45 -7.24 -9.23
C ALA A 112 16.50 -8.43 -10.20
N SER A 113 16.75 -9.64 -9.69
CA SER A 113 16.72 -10.92 -10.41
C SER A 113 15.31 -11.47 -10.67
N GLY A 114 14.26 -10.85 -10.14
CA GLY A 114 12.89 -11.37 -10.17
C GLY A 114 12.65 -12.58 -9.23
N THR A 115 13.62 -12.88 -8.35
CA THR A 115 13.48 -13.88 -7.27
C THR A 115 13.13 -13.21 -5.94
N LEU A 116 12.73 -14.03 -4.94
CA LEU A 116 12.52 -13.63 -3.54
C LEU A 116 13.77 -13.91 -2.67
N SER A 117 14.95 -14.11 -3.27
CA SER A 117 16.16 -14.48 -2.57
C SER A 117 17.18 -13.35 -2.49
N ALA A 118 17.73 -13.12 -1.29
CA ALA A 118 18.81 -12.16 -0.96
C ALA A 118 20.06 -12.24 -1.85
N ALA A 119 20.19 -13.31 -2.63
CA ALA A 119 21.26 -13.50 -3.61
C ALA A 119 21.24 -12.49 -4.78
N GLY A 120 20.15 -11.73 -4.96
CA GLY A 120 19.99 -10.77 -6.06
C GLY A 120 20.51 -9.34 -5.80
N GLY A 121 21.07 -9.06 -4.60
CA GLY A 121 21.52 -7.72 -4.20
C GLY A 121 20.37 -6.79 -3.79
N ALA A 122 20.68 -5.72 -3.04
CA ALA A 122 19.69 -4.74 -2.61
C ALA A 122 18.94 -4.15 -3.82
N SER A 123 17.60 -4.10 -3.74
CA SER A 123 16.77 -3.56 -4.80
C SER A 123 16.32 -2.15 -4.41
N ASP A 124 17.24 -1.21 -4.48
CA ASP A 124 16.94 0.19 -4.17
C ASP A 124 16.09 0.82 -5.27
N ALA A 125 15.03 1.53 -4.85
CA ALA A 125 14.31 2.43 -5.73
C ALA A 125 15.16 3.68 -6.04
N PRO A 126 15.00 4.31 -7.21
CA PRO A 126 15.68 5.57 -7.52
C PRO A 126 15.49 6.63 -6.43
N ASP A 127 14.30 6.67 -5.81
CA ASP A 127 13.94 7.60 -4.72
C ASP A 127 14.01 6.95 -3.33
N SER A 128 14.92 5.99 -3.11
CA SER A 128 15.02 5.23 -1.86
C SER A 128 15.17 6.12 -0.61
N ALA A 129 15.89 7.25 -0.72
CA ALA A 129 16.04 8.20 0.37
C ALA A 129 14.69 8.81 0.80
N THR A 130 13.84 9.18 -0.16
CA THR A 130 12.49 9.71 0.10
C THR A 130 11.61 8.63 0.72
N PHE A 131 11.68 7.41 0.22
CA PHE A 131 10.91 6.28 0.76
C PHE A 131 11.29 5.94 2.21
N LYS A 132 12.60 5.90 2.52
CA LYS A 132 13.11 5.73 3.88
C LYS A 132 12.61 6.85 4.80
N PHE A 133 12.68 8.10 4.35
CA PHE A 133 12.16 9.23 5.13
C PHE A 133 10.66 9.09 5.45
N LEU A 134 9.84 8.71 4.46
CA LEU A 134 8.40 8.51 4.66
C LEU A 134 8.09 7.35 5.61
N ALA A 135 8.79 6.24 5.47
CA ALA A 135 8.60 5.07 6.31
C ALA A 135 9.07 5.33 7.76
N GLN A 136 10.20 6.02 7.95
CA GLN A 136 10.68 6.45 9.27
C GLN A 136 9.69 7.42 9.93
N THR A 137 9.15 8.39 9.17
CA THR A 137 8.15 9.35 9.68
C THR A 137 6.93 8.63 10.27
N TYR A 138 6.46 7.54 9.63
CA TYR A 138 5.37 6.74 10.17
C TYR A 138 5.80 5.92 11.40
N ALA A 139 6.96 5.25 11.31
CA ALA A 139 7.48 4.41 12.38
C ALA A 139 7.76 5.20 13.67
N ASP A 140 8.38 6.37 13.58
CA ASP A 140 8.71 7.25 14.71
C ASP A 140 7.46 7.73 15.46
N ALA A 141 6.37 7.96 14.73
CA ALA A 141 5.10 8.38 15.30
C ALA A 141 4.32 7.21 15.95
N HIS A 142 4.73 5.96 15.70
CA HIS A 142 4.10 4.76 16.24
C HIS A 142 4.88 4.25 17.45
N THR A 143 4.26 4.27 18.64
CA THR A 143 4.93 4.08 19.94
C THR A 143 5.76 2.82 20.07
N THR A 144 5.33 1.71 19.47
CA THR A 144 6.04 0.43 19.53
C THR A 144 7.00 0.23 18.34
N MET A 145 6.70 0.84 17.18
CA MET A 145 7.46 0.63 15.94
C MET A 145 8.75 1.46 15.97
N SER A 146 8.70 2.63 16.59
CA SER A 146 9.86 3.50 16.82
C SER A 146 10.93 2.86 17.71
N THR A 147 10.55 1.86 18.52
CA THR A 147 11.45 1.17 19.45
C THR A 147 11.82 -0.24 19.01
N SER A 148 11.10 -0.81 18.05
CA SER A 148 11.48 -2.08 17.45
C SER A 148 12.72 -1.84 16.58
N GLY A 149 13.85 -2.43 16.93
CA GLY A 149 15.12 -2.30 16.19
C GLY A 149 15.13 -2.91 14.79
N GLY A 150 13.98 -3.03 14.14
CA GLY A 150 13.88 -3.34 12.73
C GLY A 150 14.36 -2.13 11.94
N GLU A 151 15.33 -2.35 11.05
CA GLU A 151 15.64 -1.35 10.03
C GLU A 151 14.38 -1.08 9.23
N VAL A 152 14.09 0.20 9.01
CA VAL A 152 13.07 0.64 8.08
C VAL A 152 13.48 0.20 6.68
#